data_AF-A0A518GB79-F1
#
_entry.id   AF-A0A518GB79-F1
#
_cell.length_a   1.000
_cell.length_b   1.000
_cell.length_c   1.000
_cell.angle_alpha   90.00
_cell.angle_beta   90.00
_cell.angle_gamma   90.00
#
_symmetry.space_group_name_H-M   'P 1'
#
loop_
_entity.id
_entity.type
_entity.pdbx_description
1 polymer ?
#
loop_
_entity_poly.entity_id
_entity_poly.type
_entity_poly.pdbx_seq_one_letter_code
_entity_poly.pdbx_strand_id
1 'polypeptide(L)'
;MIWGTASNRSLKSSVRGLDSEASNAIIKIVEKPAPRPVWISVWGGPREVAQIIWDVKQTRSEPELKKFFSKLRIFLIAYQDASHGWLLEEFPEMFIIESGKTYQAMCGEHDKLSDLSWVNENIRKEHGPLSEIYSHEGMGCTGVCEGDSPACLHLVCTVRGISNPEDPTQPSWGGQYEKRRRQEPVHRWSRRLLHIEMAQRFSEGIRRTSTLVYRVSYEYDCGIVAERMRFISACDDQGWLTPLPF
;
A
#
# COMPACT_ATOMS: atom_id res chain seq x y z
N MET A 1 9.30 21.35 -5.88
CA MET A 1 8.58 21.81 -4.67
C MET A 1 7.51 20.76 -4.41
N ILE A 2 7.80 19.89 -3.44
CA ILE A 2 7.21 18.57 -3.27
C ILE A 2 5.95 18.72 -2.40
N TRP A 3 4.90 17.99 -2.76
CA TRP A 3 3.69 17.77 -1.99
C TRP A 3 4.02 17.71 -0.49
N GLY A 4 3.59 18.75 0.24
CA GLY A 4 4.18 19.10 1.53
C GLY A 4 4.10 17.99 2.56
N THR A 5 5.19 17.81 3.32
CA THR A 5 5.19 17.03 4.55
C THR A 5 4.30 17.71 5.61
N ALA A 6 3.19 17.08 5.94
CA ALA A 6 2.42 17.13 7.18
C ALA A 6 1.95 18.48 7.81
N SER A 7 2.29 19.66 7.30
CA SER A 7 1.81 20.92 7.87
C SER A 7 0.97 21.72 6.87
N ASN A 8 -0.35 21.70 7.09
CA ASN A 8 -1.33 22.71 6.70
C ASN A 8 -0.95 23.62 5.53
N ARG A 9 -1.39 23.25 4.33
CA ARG A 9 -2.00 24.15 3.35
C ARG A 9 -2.73 23.28 2.34
N SER A 10 -3.99 23.63 2.08
CA SER A 10 -4.83 22.97 1.10
C SER A 10 -4.05 22.64 -0.18
N LEU A 11 -4.29 21.47 -0.76
CA LEU A 11 -3.77 21.03 -2.06
C LEU A 11 -4.33 21.85 -3.25
N LYS A 12 -4.57 23.15 -3.02
CA LYS A 12 -5.01 24.16 -3.98
C LYS A 12 -3.83 24.79 -4.74
N SER A 13 -2.59 24.35 -4.52
CA SER A 13 -1.48 24.69 -5.40
C SER A 13 -1.66 23.97 -6.73
N SER A 14 -1.58 24.70 -7.84
CA SER A 14 -1.70 24.15 -9.19
C SER A 14 -0.68 23.03 -9.42
N VAL A 15 -1.17 21.79 -9.47
CA VAL A 15 -0.43 20.55 -9.76
C VAL A 15 -0.01 20.46 -11.24
N ARG A 16 -0.51 21.40 -12.06
CA ARG A 16 -0.22 21.50 -13.50
C ARG A 16 1.28 21.51 -13.76
N GLY A 17 1.72 20.60 -14.64
CA GLY A 17 3.10 20.55 -15.12
C GLY A 17 4.08 19.88 -14.15
N LEU A 18 3.59 19.13 -13.17
CA LEU A 18 4.42 18.32 -12.28
C LEU A 18 4.53 16.86 -12.76
N ASP A 19 4.24 16.57 -14.02
CA ASP A 19 4.35 15.23 -14.58
C ASP A 19 5.77 14.69 -14.41
N SER A 20 5.89 13.39 -14.11
CA SER A 20 7.16 12.70 -14.02
C SER A 20 7.22 11.55 -15.03
N GLU A 21 8.40 11.00 -15.26
CA GLU A 21 8.54 9.78 -16.04
C GLU A 21 7.66 8.65 -15.48
N ALA A 22 7.62 8.51 -14.14
CA ALA A 22 6.79 7.53 -13.46
C ALA A 22 5.29 7.77 -13.66
N SER A 23 4.79 9.00 -13.48
CA SER A 23 3.35 9.28 -13.66
C SER A 23 2.91 9.01 -15.11
N ASN A 24 3.72 9.43 -16.09
CA ASN A 24 3.48 9.17 -17.50
C ASN A 24 3.52 7.67 -17.84
N ALA A 25 4.47 6.92 -17.27
CA ALA A 25 4.57 5.48 -17.47
C ALA A 25 3.35 4.75 -16.89
N ILE A 26 2.88 5.14 -15.70
CA ILE A 26 1.69 4.53 -15.08
C ILE A 26 0.45 4.73 -15.95
N ILE A 27 0.20 5.95 -16.46
CA ILE A 27 -0.95 6.20 -17.36
C ILE A 27 -0.88 5.26 -18.57
N LYS A 28 0.28 5.17 -19.22
CA LYS A 28 0.48 4.28 -20.38
C LYS A 28 0.21 2.82 -20.03
N ILE A 29 0.64 2.35 -18.85
CA ILE A 29 0.41 0.96 -18.40
C ILE A 29 -1.08 0.70 -18.17
N VAL A 30 -1.78 1.59 -17.47
CA VAL A 30 -3.22 1.46 -17.18
C VAL A 30 -4.05 1.45 -18.47
N GLU A 31 -3.60 2.18 -19.49
CA GLU A 31 -4.29 2.28 -20.77
C GLU A 31 -4.07 1.10 -21.72
N LYS A 32 -3.07 0.25 -21.46
CA LYS A 32 -2.85 -0.95 -22.26
C LYS A 32 -4.15 -1.77 -22.34
N PRO A 33 -4.48 -2.34 -23.52
CA PRO A 33 -5.67 -3.18 -23.67
C PRO A 33 -5.42 -4.53 -22.97
N ALA A 34 -5.65 -4.54 -21.66
CA ALA A 34 -5.56 -5.72 -20.80
C ALA A 34 -6.86 -5.85 -20.00
N PRO A 35 -7.40 -7.09 -19.87
CA PRO A 35 -8.62 -7.33 -19.10
C PRO A 35 -8.39 -7.24 -17.59
N ARG A 36 -7.13 -7.41 -17.15
CA ARG A 36 -6.75 -7.37 -15.73
C ARG A 36 -6.56 -5.92 -15.26
N PRO A 37 -6.92 -5.60 -14.01
CA PRO A 37 -6.59 -4.31 -13.43
C PRO A 37 -5.07 -4.20 -13.19
N VAL A 38 -4.61 -2.96 -13.01
CA VAL A 38 -3.26 -2.62 -12.61
C VAL A 38 -3.26 -2.31 -11.12
N TRP A 39 -2.42 -3.04 -10.39
CA TRP A 39 -2.15 -2.79 -8.98
C TRP A 39 -0.97 -1.85 -8.83
N ILE A 40 -1.13 -0.81 -8.01
CA ILE A 40 -0.06 0.11 -7.62
C ILE A 40 0.16 -0.05 -6.12
N SER A 41 1.28 -0.69 -5.77
CA SER A 41 1.75 -0.80 -4.39
C SER A 41 2.55 0.45 -4.04
N VAL A 42 2.07 1.22 -3.07
CA VAL A 42 2.67 2.48 -2.65
C VAL A 42 3.34 2.28 -1.30
N TRP A 43 4.68 2.19 -1.34
CA TRP A 43 5.56 2.01 -0.17
C TRP A 43 5.97 3.35 0.46
N GLY A 44 5.65 4.46 -0.19
CA GLY A 44 5.93 5.83 0.25
C GLY A 44 4.69 6.71 0.22
N GLY A 45 4.85 7.97 -0.16
CA GLY A 45 3.72 8.85 -0.45
C GLY A 45 3.10 8.55 -1.83
N PRO A 46 1.76 8.55 -1.99
CA PRO A 46 1.11 8.26 -3.27
C PRO A 46 1.08 9.45 -4.23
N ARG A 47 2.15 10.26 -4.23
CA ARG A 47 2.25 11.50 -4.99
C ARG A 47 2.07 11.28 -6.49
N GLU A 48 2.73 10.26 -7.04
CA GLU A 48 2.64 9.88 -8.46
C GLU A 48 1.22 9.42 -8.81
N VAL A 49 0.55 8.70 -7.92
CA VAL A 49 -0.83 8.27 -8.08
C VAL A 49 -1.77 9.48 -8.07
N ALA A 50 -1.53 10.44 -7.18
CA ALA A 50 -2.30 11.67 -7.15
C ALA A 50 -2.10 12.50 -8.44
N GLN A 51 -0.87 12.56 -8.95
CA GLN A 51 -0.56 13.24 -10.21
C GLN A 51 -1.34 12.64 -11.38
N ILE A 52 -1.30 11.32 -11.60
CA ILE A 52 -2.00 10.71 -12.73
C ILE A 52 -3.52 10.90 -12.65
N ILE A 53 -4.10 10.85 -11.45
CA ILE A 53 -5.54 11.05 -11.27
C ILE A 53 -5.90 12.51 -11.59
N TRP A 54 -5.07 13.45 -11.15
CA TRP A 54 -5.26 14.86 -11.47
C TRP A 54 -5.19 15.10 -12.99
N ASP A 55 -4.16 14.58 -13.68
CA ASP A 55 -3.97 14.77 -15.13
C ASP A 55 -5.14 14.19 -15.94
N VAL A 56 -5.56 12.97 -15.62
CA VAL A 56 -6.70 12.30 -16.27
C VAL A 56 -7.99 13.09 -16.03
N LYS A 57 -8.21 13.62 -14.82
CA LYS A 57 -9.38 14.45 -14.50
C LYS A 57 -9.38 15.79 -15.25
N GLN A 58 -8.21 16.39 -15.51
CA GLN A 58 -8.12 17.65 -16.26
C GLN A 58 -8.28 17.48 -17.77
N THR A 59 -7.92 16.32 -18.31
CA THR A 59 -7.80 16.10 -19.76
C THR A 59 -8.92 15.26 -20.35
N ARG A 60 -9.75 14.61 -19.53
CA ARG A 60 -10.75 13.63 -19.99
C ARG A 60 -12.14 13.91 -19.46
N SER A 61 -13.13 13.34 -20.14
CA SER A 61 -14.51 13.36 -19.72
C SER A 61 -14.75 12.47 -18.49
N GLU A 62 -15.87 12.70 -17.78
CA GLU A 62 -16.24 11.90 -16.61
C GLU A 62 -16.37 10.39 -16.90
N PRO A 63 -16.96 9.94 -18.03
CA PRO A 63 -16.98 8.52 -18.38
C PRO A 63 -15.60 7.91 -18.60
N GLU A 64 -14.69 8.66 -19.23
CA GLU A 64 -13.31 8.21 -19.44
C GLU A 64 -12.53 8.13 -18.14
N LEU A 65 -12.74 9.07 -17.21
CA LEU A 65 -12.17 9.03 -15.86
C LEU A 65 -12.66 7.79 -15.10
N LYS A 66 -13.96 7.50 -15.13
CA LYS A 66 -14.53 6.29 -14.51
C LYS A 66 -13.97 5.00 -15.11
N LYS A 67 -13.79 4.95 -16.43
CA LYS A 67 -13.14 3.83 -17.13
C LYS A 67 -11.67 3.68 -16.74
N PHE A 68 -10.97 4.79 -16.48
CA PHE A 68 -9.60 4.76 -15.99
C PHE A 68 -9.54 4.20 -14.56
N PHE A 69 -10.42 4.66 -13.66
CA PHE A 69 -10.52 4.18 -12.28
C PHE A 69 -10.87 2.71 -12.19
N SER A 70 -11.75 2.19 -13.06
CA SER A 70 -12.15 0.78 -13.00
C SER A 70 -10.98 -0.18 -13.22
N LYS A 71 -9.90 0.28 -13.89
CA LYS A 71 -8.68 -0.50 -14.14
C LYS A 71 -7.60 -0.33 -13.07
N LEU A 72 -7.80 0.53 -12.07
CA LEU A 72 -6.80 0.82 -11.03
C LEU A 72 -7.16 0.20 -9.69
N ARG A 73 -6.16 -0.41 -9.04
CA ARG A 73 -6.22 -0.87 -7.65
C ARG A 73 -5.02 -0.29 -6.92
N ILE A 74 -5.24 0.37 -5.80
CA ILE A 74 -4.16 1.05 -5.07
C ILE A 74 -4.02 0.40 -3.70
N PHE A 75 -2.80 0.07 -3.31
CA PHE A 75 -2.46 -0.42 -1.97
C PHE A 75 -1.53 0.60 -1.31
N LEU A 76 -2.02 1.28 -0.28
CA LEU A 76 -1.29 2.32 0.45
C LEU A 76 -0.74 1.76 1.76
N ILE A 77 0.56 1.89 1.99
CA ILE A 77 1.19 1.55 3.28
C ILE A 77 1.40 2.82 4.10
N ALA A 78 0.71 2.89 5.24
CA ALA A 78 0.70 4.02 6.16
C ALA A 78 0.34 5.36 5.49
N TYR A 79 -0.01 6.36 6.31
CA TYR A 79 -0.20 7.71 5.80
C TYR A 79 1.17 8.42 5.73
N GLN A 80 1.76 8.54 4.54
CA GLN A 80 3.14 9.04 4.42
C GLN A 80 3.26 10.48 3.89
N ASP A 81 2.26 11.00 3.17
CA ASP A 81 2.19 12.40 2.76
C ASP A 81 0.76 12.94 2.60
N ALA A 82 0.62 14.21 2.20
CA ALA A 82 -0.69 14.86 2.03
C ALA A 82 -1.52 14.32 0.86
N SER A 83 -0.89 13.71 -0.15
CA SER A 83 -1.57 13.15 -1.31
C SER A 83 -2.39 11.91 -0.93
N HIS A 84 -2.01 11.21 0.14
CA HIS A 84 -2.78 10.10 0.71
C HIS A 84 -4.17 10.53 1.14
N GLY A 85 -4.28 11.58 1.96
CA GLY A 85 -5.57 12.10 2.42
C GLY A 85 -6.44 12.60 1.26
N TRP A 86 -5.84 13.29 0.29
CA TRP A 86 -6.52 13.77 -0.89
C TRP A 86 -7.19 12.66 -1.70
N LEU A 87 -6.49 11.57 -1.94
CA LEU A 87 -7.03 10.41 -2.65
C LEU A 87 -8.27 9.85 -1.94
N LEU A 88 -8.17 9.67 -0.62
CA LEU A 88 -9.23 9.07 0.17
C LEU A 88 -10.46 9.98 0.33
N GLU A 89 -10.25 11.30 0.37
CA GLU A 89 -11.30 12.30 0.54
C GLU A 89 -12.01 12.62 -0.79
N GLU A 90 -11.27 12.80 -1.87
CA GLU A 90 -11.79 13.25 -3.16
C GLU A 90 -12.31 12.10 -4.05
N PHE A 91 -11.78 10.89 -3.87
CA PHE A 91 -12.09 9.74 -4.73
C PHE A 91 -12.51 8.48 -3.94
N PRO A 92 -13.55 8.56 -3.07
CA PRO A 92 -14.00 7.43 -2.26
C PRO A 92 -14.57 6.26 -3.06
N GLU A 93 -14.87 6.45 -4.34
CA GLU A 93 -15.31 5.42 -5.29
C GLU A 93 -14.16 4.58 -5.86
N MET A 94 -12.90 4.99 -5.69
CA MET A 94 -11.76 4.21 -6.14
C MET A 94 -11.54 3.00 -5.24
N PHE A 95 -11.03 1.92 -5.84
CA PHE A 95 -10.60 0.75 -5.09
C PHE A 95 -9.23 1.02 -4.45
N ILE A 96 -9.25 1.31 -3.16
CA ILE A 96 -8.06 1.63 -2.37
C ILE A 96 -8.03 0.75 -1.13
N ILE A 97 -6.93 0.03 -0.92
CA ILE A 97 -6.61 -0.60 0.36
C ILE A 97 -5.70 0.36 1.12
N GLU A 98 -6.17 0.86 2.26
CA GLU A 98 -5.39 1.66 3.20
C GLU A 98 -4.88 0.77 4.33
N SER A 99 -3.62 0.36 4.25
CA SER A 99 -2.96 -0.32 5.35
C SER A 99 -2.40 0.67 6.36
N GLY A 100 -3.13 0.85 7.45
CA GLY A 100 -2.74 1.76 8.53
C GLY A 100 -1.67 1.22 9.46
N LYS A 101 -1.63 -0.09 9.72
CA LYS A 101 -0.76 -0.70 10.76
C LYS A 101 -0.13 -2.05 10.38
N THR A 102 -0.47 -2.67 9.25
CA THR A 102 0.08 -4.00 8.92
C THR A 102 1.59 -3.98 8.71
N TYR A 103 2.17 -2.81 8.46
CA TYR A 103 3.61 -2.61 8.35
C TYR A 103 4.36 -3.02 9.63
N GLN A 104 3.73 -2.89 10.80
CA GLN A 104 4.36 -3.25 12.08
C GLN A 104 4.62 -4.75 12.20
N ALA A 105 3.75 -5.58 11.61
CA ALA A 105 3.93 -7.03 11.62
C ALA A 105 5.13 -7.47 10.76
N MET A 106 5.68 -6.61 9.91
CA MET A 106 6.84 -6.94 9.07
C MET A 106 8.12 -6.23 9.56
N CYS A 107 8.12 -5.71 10.78
CA CYS A 107 9.29 -5.14 11.44
C CYS A 107 9.63 -5.96 12.69
N GLY A 108 10.76 -6.66 12.66
CA GLY A 108 10.95 -7.96 13.30
C GLY A 108 11.83 -8.02 14.54
N GLU A 109 11.89 -6.99 15.38
CA GLU A 109 12.77 -7.04 16.56
C GLU A 109 12.24 -7.96 17.69
N HIS A 110 10.98 -8.39 17.65
CA HIS A 110 10.32 -9.06 18.78
C HIS A 110 10.11 -10.58 18.63
N ASP A 111 10.40 -11.18 17.46
CA ASP A 111 10.28 -12.62 17.20
C ASP A 111 11.64 -13.20 16.76
N LYS A 112 11.98 -14.39 17.25
CA LYS A 112 13.21 -15.10 16.86
C LYS A 112 13.25 -15.49 15.38
N LEU A 113 12.09 -15.61 14.73
CA LEU A 113 11.98 -15.89 13.30
C LEU A 113 12.12 -14.64 12.42
N SER A 114 12.32 -13.46 13.04
CA SER A 114 12.48 -12.20 12.33
C SER A 114 13.63 -11.36 12.86
N ASP A 115 14.37 -11.84 13.85
CA ASP A 115 15.53 -11.15 14.39
C ASP A 115 16.72 -11.19 13.42
N LEU A 116 17.74 -10.39 13.74
CA LEU A 116 18.94 -10.28 12.92
C LEU A 116 19.72 -11.60 12.77
N SER A 117 19.71 -12.45 13.79
CA SER A 117 20.43 -13.73 13.73
C SER A 117 19.79 -14.63 12.68
N TRP A 118 18.47 -14.77 12.74
CA TRP A 118 17.70 -15.53 11.75
C TRP A 118 17.86 -14.92 10.36
N VAL A 119 17.73 -13.60 10.23
CA VAL A 119 17.88 -12.91 8.93
C VAL A 119 19.29 -13.08 8.37
N ASN A 120 20.33 -13.05 9.19
CA ASN A 120 21.69 -13.32 8.72
C ASN A 120 21.86 -14.75 8.23
N GLU A 121 21.32 -15.73 8.97
CA GLU A 121 21.44 -17.15 8.65
C GLU A 121 20.62 -17.54 7.42
N ASN A 122 19.43 -16.97 7.24
CA ASN A 122 18.43 -17.44 6.25
C ASN A 122 18.25 -16.50 5.05
N ILE A 123 18.75 -15.26 5.14
CA ILE A 123 18.60 -14.27 4.06
C ILE A 123 19.95 -13.67 3.71
N ARG A 124 20.67 -13.03 4.62
CA ARG A 124 21.74 -12.07 4.23
C ARG A 124 23.09 -12.69 3.91
N LYS A 125 23.48 -13.76 4.61
CA LYS A 125 24.84 -14.33 4.50
C LYS A 125 24.80 -15.59 3.66
N GLU A 126 25.70 -15.67 2.69
CA GLU A 126 25.97 -16.89 1.89
C GLU A 126 24.81 -17.35 0.97
N HIS A 127 23.84 -16.45 0.72
CA HIS A 127 22.65 -16.68 -0.14
C HIS A 127 22.70 -15.90 -1.47
N GLY A 128 23.92 -15.60 -1.95
CA GLY A 128 24.15 -14.96 -3.25
C GLY A 128 23.99 -13.42 -3.29
N PRO A 129 24.14 -12.81 -4.49
CA PRO A 129 24.35 -11.37 -4.62
C PRO A 129 23.18 -10.47 -4.21
N LEU A 130 21.93 -10.94 -4.30
CA LEU A 130 20.75 -10.16 -3.87
C LEU A 130 20.63 -10.10 -2.35
N SER A 131 21.08 -11.15 -1.69
CA SER A 131 21.08 -11.28 -0.24
C SER A 131 22.13 -10.38 0.43
N GLU A 132 23.27 -10.18 -0.23
CA GLU A 132 24.34 -9.28 0.23
C GLU A 132 23.89 -7.81 0.33
N ILE A 133 22.92 -7.40 -0.50
CA ILE A 133 22.39 -6.03 -0.48
C ILE A 133 21.19 -5.85 0.45
N TYR A 134 20.69 -6.92 1.07
CA TYR A 134 19.66 -6.83 2.10
C TYR A 134 20.25 -6.15 3.34
N SER A 135 19.64 -5.06 3.79
CA SER A 135 20.15 -4.22 4.86
C SER A 135 20.18 -4.93 6.21
N HIS A 136 21.13 -4.55 7.06
CA HIS A 136 21.23 -5.05 8.43
C HIS A 136 20.12 -4.52 9.34
N GLU A 137 19.74 -3.28 9.08
CA GLU A 137 18.81 -2.51 9.86
C GLU A 137 18.01 -1.59 8.93
N GLY A 138 16.86 -1.17 9.42
CA GLY A 138 15.98 -0.23 8.74
C GLY A 138 15.53 0.86 9.71
N MET A 139 14.50 1.62 9.30
CA MET A 139 13.97 2.71 10.11
C MET A 139 13.38 2.18 11.43
N GLY A 140 14.16 2.25 12.51
CA GLY A 140 13.73 1.87 13.86
C GLY A 140 13.54 0.36 14.07
N CYS A 141 14.23 -0.48 13.28
CA CYS A 141 14.19 -1.94 13.43
C CYS A 141 15.53 -2.57 13.06
N THR A 142 15.83 -3.72 13.65
CA THR A 142 16.96 -4.59 13.31
C THR A 142 16.40 -5.99 13.02
N GLY A 143 16.99 -6.72 12.06
CA GLY A 143 16.40 -7.96 11.54
C GLY A 143 15.50 -7.68 10.34
N VAL A 144 14.29 -8.25 10.30
CA VAL A 144 13.34 -7.98 9.23
C VAL A 144 12.84 -6.54 9.35
N CYS A 145 12.97 -5.76 8.28
CA CYS A 145 12.59 -4.35 8.23
C CYS A 145 11.76 -4.04 6.99
N GLU A 146 10.64 -4.74 6.86
CA GLU A 146 9.88 -4.87 5.62
C GLU A 146 8.45 -4.35 5.75
N GLY A 147 8.29 -3.19 6.39
CA GLY A 147 6.97 -2.59 6.64
C GLY A 147 6.09 -2.45 5.38
N ASP A 148 6.69 -2.34 4.20
CA ASP A 148 5.99 -2.20 2.93
C ASP A 148 5.66 -3.51 2.21
N SER A 149 6.29 -4.62 2.62
CA SER A 149 6.09 -5.94 2.04
C SER A 149 4.64 -6.44 2.05
N PRO A 150 3.73 -6.05 2.98
CA PRO A 150 2.31 -6.42 2.88
C PRO A 150 1.67 -6.02 1.55
N ALA A 151 2.07 -4.91 0.93
CA ALA A 151 1.52 -4.48 -0.35
C ALA A 151 1.91 -5.41 -1.52
N CYS A 152 3.05 -6.09 -1.42
CA CYS A 152 3.46 -7.12 -2.39
C CYS A 152 2.84 -8.48 -2.03
N LEU A 153 2.91 -8.87 -0.76
CA LEU A 153 2.44 -10.15 -0.26
C LEU A 153 0.92 -10.36 -0.47
N HIS A 154 0.13 -9.29 -0.48
CA HIS A 154 -1.27 -9.33 -0.89
C HIS A 154 -1.46 -9.98 -2.28
N LEU A 155 -0.61 -9.62 -3.24
CA LEU A 155 -0.66 -10.15 -4.60
C LEU A 155 -0.01 -11.54 -4.70
N VAL A 156 1.03 -11.81 -3.91
CA VAL A 156 1.63 -13.15 -3.84
C VAL A 156 0.59 -14.19 -3.41
N CYS A 157 -0.25 -13.88 -2.41
CA CYS A 157 -1.36 -14.75 -2.02
C CYS A 157 -2.30 -15.07 -3.18
N THR A 158 -2.56 -14.08 -4.03
CA THR A 158 -3.41 -14.28 -5.22
C THR A 158 -2.78 -15.28 -6.17
N VAL A 159 -1.50 -15.11 -6.48
CA VAL A 159 -0.78 -16.00 -7.39
C VAL A 159 -0.76 -17.44 -6.84
N ARG A 160 -0.73 -17.58 -5.51
CA ARG A 160 -0.80 -18.88 -4.82
C ARG A 160 -2.23 -19.43 -4.66
N GLY A 161 -3.26 -18.70 -5.10
CA GLY A 161 -4.66 -19.13 -4.97
C GLY A 161 -5.22 -19.07 -3.54
N ILE A 162 -4.55 -18.34 -2.64
CA ILE A 162 -4.92 -18.24 -1.22
C ILE A 162 -6.07 -17.23 -1.01
N SER A 163 -6.09 -16.14 -1.77
CA SER A 163 -7.10 -15.07 -1.64
C SER A 163 -7.40 -14.39 -2.97
N ASN A 164 -8.60 -13.81 -3.10
CA ASN A 164 -8.94 -12.90 -4.20
C ASN A 164 -8.46 -11.48 -3.88
N PRO A 165 -7.60 -10.85 -4.70
CA PRO A 165 -7.09 -9.51 -4.40
C PRO A 165 -8.18 -8.44 -4.56
N GLU A 166 -9.24 -8.71 -5.32
CA GLU A 166 -10.38 -7.80 -5.45
C GLU A 166 -11.39 -7.93 -4.30
N ASP A 167 -11.15 -8.82 -3.34
CA ASP A 167 -11.92 -8.95 -2.10
C ASP A 167 -11.01 -8.82 -0.87
N PRO A 168 -10.68 -7.59 -0.44
CA PRO A 168 -9.77 -7.35 0.69
C PRO A 168 -10.31 -7.83 2.04
N THR A 169 -11.58 -8.27 2.09
CA THR A 169 -12.20 -8.82 3.31
C THR A 169 -11.74 -10.23 3.61
N GLN A 170 -11.11 -10.91 2.65
CA GLN A 170 -10.50 -12.20 2.84
C GLN A 170 -9.15 -12.07 3.56
N PRO A 171 -8.79 -13.00 4.46
CA PRO A 171 -7.45 -13.09 4.99
C PRO A 171 -6.42 -13.27 3.88
N SER A 172 -5.30 -12.54 3.97
CA SER A 172 -4.17 -12.70 3.06
C SER A 172 -2.85 -12.41 3.79
N TRP A 173 -1.73 -12.75 3.17
CA TRP A 173 -0.40 -12.32 3.63
C TRP A 173 -0.20 -10.80 3.45
N GLY A 174 -1.12 -10.08 2.83
CA GLY A 174 -1.17 -8.62 2.89
C GLY A 174 -1.91 -8.07 4.10
N GLY A 175 -2.58 -8.92 4.90
CA GLY A 175 -3.54 -8.56 5.93
C GLY A 175 -4.98 -8.83 5.52
N GLN A 176 -5.91 -8.48 6.40
CA GLN A 176 -7.35 -8.54 6.19
C GLN A 176 -7.94 -7.15 6.42
N TYR A 177 -8.90 -6.75 5.59
CA TYR A 177 -9.40 -5.39 5.54
C TYR A 177 -10.92 -5.33 5.53
N GLU A 178 -11.49 -4.35 6.21
CA GLU A 178 -12.90 -4.03 6.18
C GLU A 178 -13.17 -2.76 5.39
N LYS A 179 -14.39 -2.63 4.89
CA LYS A 179 -14.81 -1.46 4.13
C LYS A 179 -14.84 -0.23 5.03
N ARG A 180 -14.14 0.83 4.65
CA ARG A 180 -14.13 2.09 5.38
C ARG A 180 -15.51 2.74 5.38
N ARG A 181 -15.97 3.19 6.55
CA ARG A 181 -17.21 3.97 6.67
C ARG A 181 -16.92 5.41 6.27
N ARG A 182 -17.80 6.01 5.46
CA ARG A 182 -17.60 7.37 4.90
C ARG A 182 -17.41 8.48 5.95
N GLN A 183 -17.93 8.28 7.16
CA GLN A 183 -17.85 9.28 8.24
C GLN A 183 -16.57 9.18 9.08
N GLU A 184 -15.72 8.19 8.82
CA GLU A 184 -14.49 8.01 9.59
C GLU A 184 -13.38 8.95 9.12
N PRO A 185 -12.69 9.64 10.04
CA PRO A 185 -11.56 10.52 9.68
C PRO A 185 -10.39 9.71 9.10
N VAL A 186 -9.64 10.33 8.18
CA VAL A 186 -8.37 9.77 7.68
C VAL A 186 -7.33 9.87 8.80
N HIS A 187 -6.67 8.76 9.13
CA HIS A 187 -5.60 8.78 10.15
C HIS A 187 -4.35 9.46 9.58
N ARG A 188 -3.96 10.62 10.13
CA ARG A 188 -2.78 11.38 9.72
C ARG A 188 -1.67 11.24 10.76
N TRP A 189 -0.45 10.91 10.33
CA TRP A 189 0.73 11.01 11.19
C TRP A 189 1.07 12.49 11.42
N SER A 190 1.09 12.94 12.69
CA SER A 190 1.68 14.22 13.06
C SER A 190 2.97 13.96 13.85
N ARG A 191 4.11 14.52 13.42
CA ARG A 191 5.37 14.46 14.19
C ARG A 191 5.32 15.23 15.52
N ARG A 192 4.22 15.92 15.83
CA ARG A 192 4.12 16.82 16.99
C ARG A 192 3.29 16.29 18.14
N LEU A 193 2.32 15.41 17.94
CA LEU A 193 1.41 15.04 19.01
C LEU A 193 0.88 13.62 18.84
N LEU A 194 1.04 12.83 19.91
CA LEU A 194 0.27 11.64 20.30
C LEU A 194 -1.21 11.98 20.60
N HIS A 195 -1.79 12.98 19.94
CA HIS A 195 -3.18 13.37 20.11
C HIS A 195 -3.91 13.44 18.76
N ILE A 196 -5.00 12.69 18.74
CA ILE A 196 -5.98 12.55 17.67
C ILE A 196 -6.63 13.92 17.44
N GLU A 197 -6.33 14.59 16.34
CA GLU A 197 -7.19 15.66 15.81
C GLU A 197 -8.08 15.07 14.73
N MET A 198 -9.35 14.83 15.08
CA MET A 198 -10.42 14.53 14.14
C MET A 198 -10.77 15.81 13.38
N ALA A 199 -10.49 15.86 12.08
CA ALA A 199 -10.98 16.95 11.24
C ALA A 199 -12.47 16.73 10.92
N GLN A 200 -13.33 17.48 11.60
CA GLN A 200 -14.74 17.65 11.25
C GLN A 200 -14.91 18.58 10.04
N ARG A 201 -15.97 18.29 9.26
CA ARG A 201 -16.66 19.08 8.21
C ARG A 201 -16.23 18.79 6.76
N PHE A 202 -17.13 18.16 6.01
CA PHE A 202 -18.02 18.84 5.06
C PHE A 202 -19.29 17.98 4.86
N SER A 203 -20.43 18.48 5.33
CA SER A 203 -21.75 17.94 5.02
C SER A 203 -22.42 18.91 4.06
N GLU A 204 -22.46 18.59 2.78
CA GLU A 204 -23.46 19.14 1.85
C GLU A 204 -23.51 18.31 0.57
N GLY A 205 -24.69 17.74 0.29
CA GLY A 205 -25.08 17.27 -1.06
C GLY A 205 -24.46 15.95 -1.56
N ILE A 206 -24.59 14.85 -0.82
CA ILE A 206 -24.08 13.55 -1.29
C ILE A 206 -25.21 12.71 -1.91
N ARG A 207 -25.16 12.57 -3.25
CA ARG A 207 -25.84 11.49 -3.97
C ARG A 207 -25.24 10.14 -3.51
N ARG A 208 -26.09 9.15 -3.22
CA ARG A 208 -25.68 7.80 -2.80
C ARG A 208 -24.75 7.16 -3.85
N THR A 209 -23.45 7.13 -3.58
CA THR A 209 -22.45 6.35 -4.33
C THR A 209 -21.74 5.38 -3.39
N SER A 210 -21.39 4.20 -3.90
CA SER A 210 -20.71 3.12 -3.17
C SER A 210 -19.25 3.47 -2.86
N THR A 211 -18.83 3.40 -1.59
CA THR A 211 -17.41 3.49 -1.20
C THR A 211 -16.66 2.21 -1.60
N LEU A 212 -15.40 2.28 -2.03
CA LEU A 212 -14.54 1.10 -2.31
C LEU A 212 -13.17 1.20 -1.63
N VAL A 213 -13.09 2.01 -0.57
CA VAL A 213 -11.92 2.12 0.30
C VAL A 213 -12.00 1.10 1.44
N TYR A 214 -10.91 0.41 1.71
CA TYR A 214 -10.78 -0.60 2.77
C TYR A 214 -9.70 -0.20 3.78
N ARG A 215 -9.88 -0.55 5.05
CA ARG A 215 -8.96 -0.34 6.17
C ARG A 215 -8.71 -1.65 6.90
N VAL A 216 -7.63 -1.76 7.68
CA VAL A 216 -7.29 -2.99 8.41
C VAL A 216 -8.44 -3.45 9.34
N SER A 217 -8.80 -4.74 9.30
CA SER A 217 -9.89 -5.32 10.11
C SER A 217 -9.45 -5.83 11.48
N TYR A 218 -8.17 -6.18 11.67
CA TYR A 218 -7.63 -6.68 12.94
C TYR A 218 -6.16 -6.28 13.14
N GLU A 219 -5.77 -6.05 14.39
CA GLU A 219 -4.38 -5.75 14.77
C GLU A 219 -3.63 -7.05 15.12
N TYR A 220 -2.42 -7.20 14.56
CA TYR A 220 -1.37 -8.14 14.99
C TYR A 220 -1.71 -9.65 14.94
N ASP A 221 -1.10 -10.36 13.98
CA ASP A 221 -0.88 -11.81 14.09
C ASP A 221 0.57 -12.14 13.70
N CYS A 222 1.41 -12.39 14.71
CA CYS A 222 2.81 -12.77 14.53
C CYS A 222 2.95 -14.14 13.84
N GLY A 223 1.94 -15.01 13.91
CA GLY A 223 1.95 -16.32 13.26
C GLY A 223 2.06 -16.21 11.73
N ILE A 224 1.52 -15.13 11.17
CA ILE A 224 1.61 -14.88 9.74
C ILE A 224 3.05 -14.50 9.32
N VAL A 225 3.83 -13.86 10.20
CA VAL A 225 5.24 -13.48 9.92
C VAL A 225 6.10 -14.73 9.76
N ALA A 226 5.92 -15.72 10.63
CA ALA A 226 6.63 -16.99 10.56
C ALA A 226 6.33 -17.76 9.27
N GLU A 227 5.07 -17.82 8.84
CA GLU A 227 4.66 -18.46 7.58
C GLU A 227 5.23 -17.72 6.36
N ARG A 228 5.19 -16.38 6.38
CA ARG A 228 5.77 -15.51 5.35
C ARG A 228 7.29 -15.65 5.24
N MET A 229 8.00 -15.74 6.37
CA MET A 229 9.46 -15.87 6.39
C MET A 229 9.92 -17.25 5.94
N ARG A 230 9.19 -18.32 6.31
CA ARG A 230 9.40 -19.66 5.75
C ARG A 230 9.19 -19.68 4.23
N PHE A 231 8.21 -18.95 3.73
CA PHE A 231 8.01 -18.79 2.29
C PHE A 231 9.19 -18.12 1.60
N ILE A 232 9.69 -17.00 2.14
CA ILE A 232 10.83 -16.26 1.57
C ILE A 232 12.07 -17.15 1.55
N SER A 233 12.39 -17.82 2.67
CA SER A 233 13.55 -18.71 2.76
C SER A 233 13.45 -19.90 1.80
N ALA A 234 12.28 -20.54 1.67
CA ALA A 234 12.16 -21.70 0.78
C ALA A 234 12.15 -21.36 -0.73
N CYS A 235 11.91 -20.10 -1.09
CA CYS A 235 12.05 -19.64 -2.47
C CYS A 235 13.52 -19.60 -2.94
N ASP A 236 14.47 -19.49 -2.02
CA ASP A 236 15.90 -19.47 -2.33
C ASP A 236 16.42 -20.90 -2.63
N ASP A 237 15.95 -21.88 -1.87
CA ASP A 237 16.37 -23.28 -2.01
C ASP A 237 15.76 -24.00 -3.24
N GLN A 238 14.61 -23.55 -3.76
CA GLN A 238 13.89 -24.27 -4.83
C GLN A 238 13.52 -23.43 -6.05
N GLY A 239 13.88 -22.14 -6.07
CA GLY A 239 13.43 -21.19 -7.08
C GLY A 239 11.98 -20.76 -6.88
N TRP A 240 11.68 -19.52 -7.29
CA TRP A 240 10.45 -18.74 -7.04
C TRP A 240 9.09 -19.40 -7.36
N LEU A 241 9.04 -20.60 -7.95
CA LEU A 241 7.83 -21.18 -8.55
C LEU A 241 7.39 -22.53 -7.97
N THR A 242 8.11 -23.14 -7.02
CA THR A 242 7.63 -24.37 -6.38
C THR A 242 6.58 -24.05 -5.30
N PRO A 243 5.44 -24.76 -5.27
CA PRO A 243 4.51 -24.73 -4.13
C PRO A 243 5.12 -25.43 -2.92
N LEU A 244 5.09 -24.78 -1.75
CA LEU A 244 5.33 -25.48 -0.49
C LEU A 244 4.13 -26.37 -0.16
N PRO A 245 4.35 -27.60 0.33
CA PRO A 245 3.27 -28.43 0.84
C PRO A 245 2.70 -27.81 2.12
N PHE A 246 1.37 -27.72 2.17
CA PHE A 246 0.57 -27.29 3.33
C PHE A 246 0.71 -28.25 4.52
#